data_AF-A0A5C9CPY5-F1
#
_entry.id   AF-A0A5C9CPY5-F1
#
_cell.length_a   1.000
_cell.length_b   1.000
_cell.length_c   1.000
_cell.angle_alpha   90.00
_cell.angle_beta   90.00
_cell.angle_gamma   90.00
#
_symmetry.space_group_name_H-M   'P 1'
#
loop_
_entity.id
_entity.type
_entity.pdbx_description
1 polymer ?
#
loop_
_entity_poly.entity_id
_entity_poly.type
_entity_poly.pdbx_seq_one_letter_code
_entity_poly.pdbx_strand_id
1 'polypeptide(L)'
;MGLASETQRQSIQDLNQRGLLDDTLVVFCTEFGRTPGLELRGGGKDGRDHHPNGFTIWMAGAGLKKGYVHGATDELGYHALGEGHYVTDLHATTLHLLGLDNRRLHYPGRKRLEIDDGAVIHDILT
;
A
#
# COMPACT_ATOMS: atom_id res chain seq x y z
N MET A 1 -19.48 -0.01 6.61
CA MET A 1 -18.16 0.57 6.26
C MET A 1 -18.19 2.02 6.74
N GLY A 2 -17.84 2.33 7.99
CA GLY A 2 -18.18 3.66 8.56
C GLY A 2 -17.56 4.05 9.90
N LEU A 3 -16.50 3.36 10.35
CA LEU A 3 -15.73 3.78 11.53
C LEU A 3 -14.23 3.88 11.20
N ALA A 4 -13.68 2.90 10.49
CA ALA A 4 -12.28 2.91 10.08
C ALA A 4 -11.92 4.10 9.15
N SER A 5 -12.76 4.43 8.18
CA SER A 5 -12.54 5.57 7.27
C SER A 5 -12.64 6.93 7.98
N GLU A 6 -13.43 7.02 9.03
CA GLU A 6 -13.64 8.24 9.82
C GLU A 6 -12.39 8.59 10.63
N THR A 7 -11.87 7.61 11.38
CA THR A 7 -10.65 7.78 12.17
C THR A 7 -9.43 8.08 11.31
N GLN A 8 -9.28 7.39 10.17
CA GLN A 8 -8.22 7.66 9.20
C GLN A 8 -8.26 9.10 8.69
N ARG A 9 -9.45 9.57 8.29
CA ARG A 9 -9.63 10.95 7.84
C ARG A 9 -9.30 11.95 8.95
N GLN A 10 -9.77 11.71 10.17
CA GLN A 10 -9.49 12.59 11.29
C GLN A 10 -7.97 12.72 11.54
N SER A 11 -7.22 11.62 11.49
CA SER A 11 -5.76 11.66 11.64
C SER A 11 -5.07 12.51 10.56
N ILE A 12 -5.48 12.38 9.29
CA ILE A 12 -4.92 13.21 8.21
C ILE A 12 -5.27 14.69 8.41
N GLN A 13 -6.52 14.98 8.81
CA GLN A 13 -6.97 16.35 9.07
C GLN A 13 -6.19 16.99 10.22
N ASP A 14 -5.96 16.26 11.30
CA ASP A 14 -5.16 16.72 12.44
C ASP A 14 -3.71 17.02 12.06
N LEU A 15 -3.07 16.15 11.26
CA LEU A 15 -1.72 16.40 10.74
C LEU A 15 -1.67 17.65 9.85
N ASN A 16 -2.67 17.82 8.98
CA ASN A 16 -2.75 18.97 8.09
C ASN A 16 -2.97 20.28 8.85
N GLN A 17 -3.88 20.29 9.83
CA GLN A 17 -4.16 21.46 10.66
C GLN A 17 -2.93 21.92 11.46
N ARG A 18 -2.04 20.99 11.80
CA ARG A 18 -0.79 21.28 12.53
C ARG A 18 0.39 21.61 11.59
N GLY A 19 0.18 21.61 10.27
CA GLY A 19 1.26 21.80 9.29
C GLY A 19 2.28 20.65 9.27
N LEU A 20 1.93 19.48 9.80
CA LEU A 20 2.83 18.32 9.88
C LEU A 20 2.69 17.35 8.72
N LEU A 21 1.60 17.43 7.96
CA LEU A 21 1.30 16.48 6.89
C LEU A 21 2.35 16.53 5.75
N ASP A 22 2.93 17.69 5.48
CA ASP A 22 3.93 17.82 4.41
C ASP A 22 5.25 17.10 4.76
N ASP A 23 5.54 16.91 6.05
CA ASP A 23 6.74 16.20 6.54
C ASP A 23 6.43 14.78 7.07
N THR A 24 5.16 14.37 7.07
CA THR A 24 4.72 13.07 7.60
C THR A 24 4.16 12.19 6.50
N LEU A 25 4.76 11.02 6.30
CA LEU A 25 4.20 10.00 5.45
C LEU A 25 3.20 9.15 6.24
N VAL A 26 1.95 9.11 5.79
CA VAL A 26 0.92 8.18 6.29
C VAL A 26 0.75 7.07 5.25
N VAL A 27 0.99 5.83 5.66
CA VAL A 27 0.75 4.64 4.84
C VAL A 27 -0.36 3.82 5.48
N PHE A 28 -1.44 3.59 4.74
CA PHE A 28 -2.51 2.70 5.17
C PHE A 28 -2.62 1.53 4.20
N CYS A 29 -2.11 0.39 4.64
CA CYS A 29 -2.02 -0.83 3.84
C CYS A 29 -2.56 -2.05 4.61
N THR A 30 -2.84 -3.11 3.86
CA THR A 30 -3.09 -4.44 4.40
C THR A 30 -1.99 -5.39 3.93
N GLU A 31 -1.85 -6.54 4.57
CA GLU A 31 -0.91 -7.58 4.15
C GLU A 31 -1.36 -8.26 2.83
N PHE A 32 -2.67 -8.40 2.66
CA PHE A 32 -3.32 -8.98 1.49
C PHE A 32 -4.74 -8.40 1.35
N GLY A 33 -5.33 -8.57 0.17
CA GLY A 33 -6.74 -8.28 -0.09
C GLY A 33 -7.67 -9.41 0.37
N ARG A 34 -8.93 -9.30 -0.04
CA ARG A 34 -9.92 -10.37 0.09
C ARG A 34 -10.51 -10.72 -1.26
N THR A 35 -10.78 -11.99 -1.53
CA THR A 35 -11.39 -12.43 -2.81
C THR A 35 -12.70 -11.69 -3.03
N PRO A 36 -13.03 -11.21 -4.23
CA PRO A 36 -14.30 -10.51 -4.46
C PRO A 36 -15.51 -11.44 -4.30
N GLY A 37 -15.35 -12.73 -4.59
CA GLY A 37 -16.35 -13.77 -4.38
C GLY A 37 -16.24 -14.48 -3.02
N LEU A 38 -17.34 -15.14 -2.66
CA LEU A 38 -17.40 -16.12 -1.57
C LEU A 38 -16.66 -17.39 -1.97
N GLU A 39 -15.82 -17.89 -1.08
CA GLU A 39 -15.30 -19.24 -1.16
C GLU A 39 -16.19 -20.19 -0.37
N LEU A 40 -16.69 -21.21 -1.07
CA LEU A 40 -17.46 -22.29 -0.47
C LEU A 40 -16.50 -23.21 0.28
N ARG A 41 -16.69 -23.33 1.59
CA ARG A 41 -15.84 -24.17 2.43
C ARG A 41 -16.66 -25.31 3.02
N GLY A 42 -16.07 -26.51 3.00
CA GLY A 42 -16.65 -27.65 3.71
C GLY A 42 -16.89 -27.31 5.19
N GLY A 43 -18.09 -27.59 5.70
CA GLY A 43 -18.45 -27.35 7.11
C GLY A 43 -19.25 -26.07 7.38
N GLY A 44 -19.82 -25.42 6.35
CA GLY A 44 -20.82 -24.35 6.51
C GLY A 44 -20.26 -23.00 6.96
N LYS A 45 -18.96 -22.77 6.75
CA LYS A 45 -18.29 -21.51 7.07
C LYS A 45 -17.78 -20.85 5.80
N ASP A 46 -18.71 -20.30 5.03
CA ASP A 46 -18.38 -19.57 3.80
C ASP A 46 -17.91 -18.15 4.12
N GLY A 47 -16.98 -17.64 3.32
CA GLY A 47 -16.41 -16.31 3.48
C GLY A 47 -15.54 -15.94 2.29
N ARG A 48 -15.10 -14.68 2.22
CA ARG A 48 -14.02 -14.29 1.29
C ARG A 48 -12.71 -14.88 1.79
N ASP A 49 -11.75 -15.23 0.93
CA ASP A 49 -10.41 -15.69 1.34
C ASP A 49 -9.34 -14.60 1.22
N HIS A 50 -8.11 -14.94 1.63
CA HIS A 50 -6.90 -14.16 1.41
C HIS A 50 -6.64 -14.00 -0.07
N HIS A 51 -6.35 -12.77 -0.49
CA HIS A 51 -6.23 -12.47 -1.90
C HIS A 51 -5.01 -11.60 -2.20
N PRO A 52 -3.88 -12.21 -2.58
CA PRO A 52 -2.65 -11.48 -2.84
C PRO A 52 -2.61 -10.85 -4.24
N ASN A 53 -3.53 -11.20 -5.15
CA ASN A 53 -3.43 -10.83 -6.56
C ASN A 53 -3.96 -9.42 -6.88
N GLY A 54 -4.72 -8.81 -5.97
CA GLY A 54 -5.27 -7.47 -6.16
C GLY A 54 -5.82 -6.89 -4.87
N PHE A 55 -5.28 -5.75 -4.44
CA PHE A 55 -5.78 -5.00 -3.30
C PHE A 55 -5.33 -3.53 -3.39
N THR A 56 -5.98 -2.68 -2.58
CA THR A 56 -5.75 -1.24 -2.60
C THR A 56 -5.05 -0.79 -1.32
N ILE A 57 -4.11 0.13 -1.49
CA ILE A 57 -3.39 0.83 -0.44
C ILE A 57 -3.64 2.31 -0.68
N TRP A 58 -3.67 3.11 0.39
CA TRP A 58 -3.64 4.56 0.24
C TRP A 58 -2.51 5.17 1.06
N MET A 59 -1.97 6.27 0.56
CA MET A 59 -0.90 7.02 1.21
C MET A 59 -1.21 8.52 1.18
N ALA A 60 -0.64 9.27 2.12
CA ALA A 60 -0.77 10.73 2.18
C ALA A 60 0.47 11.40 2.80
N GLY A 61 0.71 12.65 2.42
CA GLY A 61 1.79 13.49 2.96
C GLY A 61 3.15 13.27 2.30
N ALA A 62 4.20 13.85 2.87
CA ALA A 62 5.60 13.66 2.48
C ALA A 62 5.88 13.74 0.96
N GLY A 63 5.39 14.79 0.27
CA GLY A 63 5.68 14.98 -1.16
C GLY A 63 4.96 14.03 -2.13
N LEU A 64 3.87 13.39 -1.70
CA LEU A 64 2.99 12.62 -2.58
C LEU A 64 1.99 13.51 -3.33
N LYS A 65 1.64 13.12 -4.56
CA LYS A 65 0.56 13.73 -5.34
C LYS A 65 -0.76 13.63 -4.57
N LYS A 66 -1.48 14.75 -4.44
CA LYS A 66 -2.77 14.82 -3.74
C LYS A 66 -3.92 14.46 -4.69
N GLY A 67 -4.87 13.65 -4.23
CA GLY A 67 -6.06 13.28 -5.01
C GLY A 67 -5.75 12.44 -6.26
N TYR A 68 -4.66 11.69 -6.24
CA TYR A 68 -4.19 10.89 -7.38
C TYR A 68 -4.52 9.41 -7.18
N VAL A 69 -5.03 8.76 -8.23
CA VAL A 69 -5.28 7.31 -8.26
C VAL A 69 -4.26 6.70 -9.22
N HIS A 70 -3.53 5.70 -8.72
CA HIS A 70 -2.49 5.01 -9.48
C HIS A 70 -2.82 3.52 -9.57
N GLY A 71 -2.73 2.97 -10.78
CA GLY A 71 -3.10 1.58 -11.07
C GLY A 71 -4.61 1.33 -11.13
N ALA A 72 -4.97 0.08 -11.41
CA ALA A 72 -6.35 -0.39 -11.50
C ALA A 72 -6.40 -1.90 -11.26
N THR A 73 -7.60 -2.44 -11.03
CA THR A 73 -7.88 -3.88 -11.05
C THR A 73 -8.80 -4.23 -12.19
N ASP A 74 -8.90 -5.52 -12.52
CA ASP A 74 -9.90 -6.02 -13.47
C ASP A 74 -11.33 -5.71 -12.99
N GLU A 75 -12.32 -5.91 -13.87
CA GLU A 75 -13.73 -5.60 -13.60
C GLU A 75 -14.31 -6.33 -12.38
N LEU A 76 -13.70 -7.44 -11.97
CA LEU A 76 -14.10 -8.21 -10.80
C LEU A 76 -13.32 -7.81 -9.54
N GLY A 77 -12.30 -6.95 -9.66
CA GLY A 77 -11.38 -6.61 -8.57
C GLY A 77 -10.45 -7.77 -8.20
N TYR A 78 -10.19 -8.70 -9.12
CA TYR A 78 -9.46 -9.93 -8.84
C TYR A 78 -7.96 -9.79 -9.12
N HIS A 79 -7.56 -9.17 -10.23
CA HIS A 79 -6.14 -8.94 -10.53
C HIS A 79 -5.85 -7.45 -10.69
N ALA A 80 -4.66 -7.02 -10.26
CA ALA A 80 -4.11 -5.76 -10.71
C ALA A 80 -3.94 -5.77 -12.25
N LEU A 81 -4.29 -4.67 -12.91
CA LEU A 81 -4.11 -4.49 -14.35
C LEU A 81 -2.80 -3.75 -14.65
N GLY A 82 -2.26 -3.98 -15.85
CA GLY A 82 -1.03 -3.36 -16.33
C GLY A 82 0.21 -3.91 -15.62
N GLU A 83 1.22 -3.05 -15.42
CA GLU A 83 2.47 -3.43 -14.75
C GLU A 83 2.27 -3.71 -13.25
N GLY A 84 1.16 -3.24 -12.66
CA GLY A 84 0.88 -3.39 -11.23
C GLY A 84 2.01 -2.85 -10.34
N HIS A 85 1.91 -3.12 -9.05
CA HIS A 85 3.04 -2.98 -8.13
C HIS A 85 3.02 -4.12 -7.13
N TYR A 86 4.21 -4.63 -6.82
CA TYR A 86 4.35 -5.56 -5.70
C TYR A 86 4.56 -4.79 -4.41
N VAL A 87 4.32 -5.42 -3.25
CA VAL A 87 4.47 -4.76 -1.94
C VAL A 87 5.90 -4.23 -1.69
N THR A 88 6.89 -4.81 -2.38
CA THR A 88 8.29 -4.37 -2.32
C THR A 88 8.48 -2.98 -2.93
N ASP A 89 7.70 -2.59 -3.96
CA ASP A 89 7.75 -1.25 -4.55
C ASP A 89 7.19 -0.19 -3.58
N LEU A 90 6.15 -0.55 -2.81
CA LEU A 90 5.63 0.29 -1.74
C LEU A 90 6.68 0.54 -0.66
N HIS A 91 7.38 -0.51 -0.22
CA HIS A 91 8.47 -0.38 0.75
C HIS A 91 9.62 0.46 0.20
N ALA A 92 10.03 0.25 -1.05
CA ALA A 92 11.06 1.04 -1.71
C ALA A 92 10.68 2.53 -1.76
N THR A 93 9.42 2.83 -2.12
CA THR A 93 8.89 4.19 -2.18
C THR A 93 8.82 4.84 -0.79
N THR A 94 8.39 4.09 0.23
CA THR A 94 8.36 4.55 1.63
C THR A 94 9.75 4.92 2.11
N LEU A 95 10.75 4.06 1.87
CA LEU A 95 12.13 4.33 2.26
C LEU A 95 12.71 5.52 1.50
N HIS A 96 12.42 5.64 0.21
CA HIS A 96 12.82 6.79 -0.60
C HIS A 96 12.31 8.11 -0.04
N LEU A 97 11.03 8.18 0.33
CA LEU A 97 10.41 9.36 0.94
C LEU A 97 10.99 9.70 2.32
N LEU A 98 11.55 8.71 3.02
CA LEU A 98 12.28 8.91 4.28
C LEU A 98 13.76 9.28 4.07
N GLY A 99 14.22 9.42 2.82
CA GLY A 99 15.63 9.70 2.49
C GLY A 99 16.56 8.50 2.67
N LEU A 100 16.03 7.28 2.69
CA LEU A 100 16.77 6.04 2.88
C LEU A 100 16.92 5.28 1.56
N ASP A 101 18.12 4.73 1.34
CA ASP A 101 18.40 3.84 0.21
C ASP A 101 18.18 2.38 0.61
N ASN A 102 17.11 1.77 0.09
CA ASN A 102 16.73 0.38 0.37
C ASN A 102 17.85 -0.62 0.06
N ARG A 103 18.73 -0.32 -0.91
CA ARG A 103 19.85 -1.20 -1.32
C ARG A 103 21.06 -1.09 -0.40
N ARG A 104 21.01 -0.24 0.62
CA ARG A 104 22.08 -0.07 1.62
C ARG A 104 21.68 -0.59 2.98
N LEU A 105 20.43 -1.01 3.16
CA LEU A 105 19.90 -1.58 4.40
C LEU A 105 20.19 -3.08 4.46
N HIS A 106 21.46 -3.42 4.70
CA HIS A 106 21.90 -4.80 4.83
C HIS A 106 22.19 -5.15 6.29
N TYR A 107 21.67 -6.30 6.73
CA TYR A 107 22.04 -6.89 8.01
C TYR A 107 23.05 -8.04 7.78
N PRO A 108 24.24 -8.03 8.41
CA PRO A 108 25.23 -9.08 8.23
C PRO A 108 24.66 -10.48 8.49
N GLY A 109 24.89 -11.41 7.56
CA GLY A 109 24.36 -12.78 7.64
C GLY A 109 22.89 -12.94 7.23
N ARG A 110 22.20 -11.86 6.82
CA ARG A 110 20.85 -11.92 6.23
C ARG A 110 20.85 -11.23 4.87
N LYS A 111 21.06 -12.03 3.80
CA LYS A 111 20.97 -11.55 2.43
C LYS A 111 19.51 -11.55 1.98
N ARG A 112 19.02 -10.42 1.50
CA ARG A 112 17.72 -10.30 0.80
C ARG A 112 17.81 -10.84 -0.61
N LEU A 113 16.67 -11.27 -1.15
CA LEU A 113 16.55 -11.58 -2.58
C LEU A 113 16.48 -10.25 -3.34
N GLU A 114 16.96 -10.22 -4.59
CA GLU A 114 16.93 -8.99 -5.41
C GLU A 114 15.50 -8.47 -5.62
N ILE A 115 14.52 -9.36 -5.69
CA ILE A 115 13.10 -9.00 -5.80
C ILE A 115 12.59 -8.24 -4.56
N ASP A 116 13.24 -8.42 -3.40
CA ASP A 116 12.82 -7.75 -2.16
C ASP A 116 13.15 -6.26 -2.19
N ASP A 117 14.07 -5.81 -3.06
CA ASP A 117 14.48 -4.40 -3.12
C ASP A 117 13.44 -3.50 -3.80
N GLY A 118 12.56 -4.07 -4.63
CA GLY A 118 11.51 -3.32 -5.34
C GLY A 118 12.03 -2.14 -6.17
N ALA A 119 11.09 -1.34 -6.69
CA ALA A 119 11.33 -0.10 -7.40
C ALA A 119 10.51 1.05 -6.79
N VAL A 120 11.08 2.25 -6.81
CA VAL A 120 10.36 3.45 -6.38
C VAL A 120 9.26 3.76 -7.40
N ILE A 121 8.04 3.98 -6.92
CA ILE A 121 6.89 4.37 -7.73
C ILE A 121 6.98 5.88 -7.97
N HIS A 122 7.74 6.29 -8.98
CA HIS A 122 7.96 7.71 -9.27
C HIS A 122 6.67 8.44 -9.70
N ASP A 123 5.71 7.71 -10.28
CA ASP A 123 4.47 8.29 -10.80
C ASP A 123 3.58 8.92 -9.72
N ILE A 124 3.76 8.57 -8.45
CA ILE A 124 2.96 9.11 -7.33
C ILE A 124 3.64 10.25 -6.56
N LEU A 125 4.88 10.58 -6.89
CA LEU A 125 5.67 11.65 -6.25
C LEU A 125 5.43 13.01 -6.94
N THR A 126 5.57 14.12 -6.20
CA THR A 126 5.47 15.49 -6.74
C THR A 126 6.74 15.98 -7.42
#